data_AF-A0A151S4F3-F1
#
_entry.id   AF-A0A151S4F3-F1
#
_cell.length_a   1.000
_cell.length_b   1.000
_cell.length_c   1.000
_cell.angle_alpha   90.00
_cell.angle_beta   90.00
_cell.angle_gamma   90.00
#
_symmetry.space_group_name_H-M   'P 1'
#
loop_
_entity.id
_entity.type
_entity.pdbx_description
1 polymer ?
#
loop_
_entity_poly.entity_id
_entity_poly.type
_entity_poly.pdbx_seq_one_letter_code
_entity_poly.pdbx_strand_id
1 'polypeptide(L)' 'MAATNFTKKLAFILVVTVLIMLVFVPQPSECAFAVPLNPCTLPECIAQCKKILHAKFMSASCTTGSQGNLCICLG' A
#
# COMPACT_ATOMS: atom_id res chain seq x y z
N MET A 1 32.66 -32.37 -14.45
CA MET A 1 31.18 -32.47 -14.39
C MET A 1 30.55 -31.82 -13.14
N ALA A 2 31.33 -31.14 -12.28
CA ALA A 2 30.81 -30.48 -11.07
C ALA A 2 30.34 -29.03 -11.29
N ALA A 3 31.00 -28.28 -12.18
CA ALA A 3 30.71 -26.86 -12.41
C ALA A 3 29.31 -26.59 -12.99
N THR A 4 28.84 -27.45 -13.90
CA THR A 4 27.54 -27.29 -14.60
C THR A 4 26.33 -27.38 -13.66
N ASN A 5 26.42 -28.18 -12.59
CA ASN A 5 25.33 -28.33 -11.62
C ASN A 5 25.24 -27.13 -10.67
N PHE A 6 26.38 -26.52 -10.35
CA PHE A 6 26.44 -25.35 -9.47
C PHE A 6 25.90 -24.09 -10.17
N THR A 7 26.27 -23.87 -11.44
CA THR A 7 25.75 -22.77 -12.25
C THR A 7 24.24 -22.87 -12.46
N LYS A 8 23.70 -24.08 -12.67
CA LYS A 8 22.24 -24.31 -12.78
C LYS A 8 21.50 -23.96 -11.49
N LYS A 9 22.03 -24.36 -10.32
CA LYS A 9 21.46 -24.00 -9.01
C LYS A 9 21.47 -22.48 -8.80
N LEU A 10 22.58 -21.81 -9.13
CA LEU A 10 22.69 -20.36 -8.99
C LEU A 10 21.70 -19.62 -9.90
N ALA A 11 21.57 -20.05 -11.15
CA ALA A 11 20.62 -19.49 -12.11
C ALA A 11 19.16 -19.68 -11.65
N PHE A 12 18.84 -20.86 -11.10
CA PHE A 12 17.51 -21.13 -10.56
C PHE A 12 17.19 -20.24 -9.34
N ILE A 13 18.13 -20.09 -8.41
CA ILE A 13 17.98 -19.18 -7.26
C ILE A 13 17.76 -17.75 -7.76
N LEU A 14 18.54 -17.29 -8.74
CA LEU A 14 18.43 -15.94 -9.27
C LEU A 14 17.05 -15.70 -9.93
N VAL A 15 16.56 -16.65 -10.72
CA VAL A 15 15.21 -16.59 -11.33
C VAL A 15 14.11 -16.56 -10.27
N VAL A 16 14.20 -17.42 -9.25
CA VAL A 16 13.23 -17.45 -8.14
C VAL A 16 13.25 -16.13 -7.37
N THR A 17 14.42 -15.56 -7.11
CA THR A 17 14.55 -14.28 -6.39
C THR A 17 13.94 -13.12 -7.18
N VAL A 18 14.16 -13.08 -8.50
CA VAL A 18 13.55 -12.07 -9.40
C VAL A 18 12.03 -12.23 -9.44
N LEU A 19 11.50 -13.46 -9.53
CA LEU A 19 10.06 -13.71 -9.49
C LEU A 19 9.43 -13.28 -8.16
N ILE A 20 10.08 -13.55 -7.03
CA ILE A 20 9.61 -13.10 -5.72
C ILE A 20 9.59 -11.58 -5.66
N MET A 21 10.64 -10.89 -6.13
CA MET A 21 10.68 -9.43 -6.20
C MET A 21 9.53 -8.88 -7.06
N LEU A 22 9.24 -9.49 -8.21
CA LEU A 22 8.15 -9.09 -9.10
C LEU A 22 6.76 -9.24 -8.47
N VAL A 23 6.54 -10.32 -7.69
CA VAL A 23 5.25 -10.59 -7.02
C VAL A 23 5.11 -9.81 -5.71
N PHE A 24 6.22 -9.53 -5.03
CA PHE A 24 6.25 -8.81 -3.76
C PHE A 24 6.42 -7.30 -3.93
N VAL A 25 6.42 -6.78 -5.16
CA VAL A 25 6.10 -5.36 -5.37
C VAL A 25 4.68 -5.18 -4.84
N PRO A 26 4.46 -4.39 -3.77
CA PRO A 26 3.11 -4.07 -3.34
C PRO A 26 2.43 -3.39 -4.52
N GLN A 27 1.54 -4.12 -5.19
CA GLN A 27 0.67 -3.52 -6.19
C GLN A 27 -0.04 -2.35 -5.49
N PRO A 28 -0.24 -1.21 -6.19
CA PRO A 28 -1.03 -0.10 -5.66
C PRO A 28 -2.49 -0.54 -5.64
N SER A 29 -2.83 -1.53 -4.83
CA SER A 29 -4.20 -1.88 -4.50
C SER A 29 -4.71 -0.70 -3.68
N GLU A 30 -5.32 0.26 -4.38
CA GLU A 30 -6.36 1.19 -3.93
C GLU A 30 -6.43 1.25 -2.41
N CYS A 31 -5.47 1.95 -1.80
CA CYS A 31 -5.32 1.94 -0.34
C CYS A 31 -6.34 2.91 0.23
N ALA A 32 -7.58 2.42 0.40
CA ALA A 32 -8.57 3.08 1.20
C ALA A 32 -8.23 2.87 2.68
N PHE A 33 -7.86 3.92 3.41
CA PHE A 33 -7.60 3.82 4.85
C PHE A 33 -8.53 4.73 5.63
N ALA A 34 -9.09 4.20 6.70
CA ALA A 34 -9.98 4.92 7.60
C ALA A 34 -9.21 5.39 8.83
N VAL A 35 -9.28 6.69 9.11
CA VAL A 35 -8.66 7.34 10.28
C VAL A 35 -9.80 7.85 11.18
N PRO A 36 -9.84 7.50 12.47
CA PRO A 36 -10.82 8.07 13.38
C PRO A 36 -10.53 9.57 13.56
N LEU A 37 -11.51 10.42 13.23
CA LEU A 37 -11.38 11.88 13.30
C LEU A 37 -12.67 12.45 13.88
N ASN A 38 -12.62 13.02 15.07
CA ASN A 38 -13.79 13.62 15.73
C ASN A 38 -13.48 15.05 16.19
N PRO A 39 -14.14 16.09 15.64
CA PRO A 39 -15.17 16.04 14.60
C PRO A 39 -14.61 15.73 13.20
N CYS A 40 -15.29 14.89 12.40
CA CYS A 40 -14.86 14.69 11.02
C CYS A 40 -15.32 15.86 10.17
N THR A 41 -14.41 16.81 9.97
CA THR A 41 -14.56 17.85 8.95
C THR A 41 -13.79 17.42 7.71
N LEU A 42 -14.45 17.48 6.56
CA LEU A 42 -13.86 17.17 5.26
C LEU A 42 -12.49 17.86 5.02
N PRO A 43 -12.30 19.17 5.29
CA PRO A 43 -11.01 19.81 5.06
C PRO A 43 -9.88 19.25 5.94
N GLU A 44 -10.16 18.92 7.20
CA GLU A 44 -9.17 18.38 8.13
C GLU A 44 -8.82 16.92 7.80
N CYS A 45 -9.83 16.15 7.40
CA CYS A 45 -9.70 14.81 6.85
C CYS A 45 -8.78 14.81 5.61
N ILE A 46 -9.03 15.68 4.63
CA ILE A 46 -8.18 15.81 3.43
C ILE A 46 -6.75 16.19 3.80
N ALA A 47 -6.55 17.13 4.74
CA ALA A 47 -5.22 17.55 5.16
C ALA A 47 -4.42 16.41 5.81
N GLN A 48 -5.07 15.57 6.61
CA GLN A 48 -4.49 14.36 7.19
C GLN A 48 -4.17 13.32 6.10
N CYS A 49 -5.13 13.01 5.23
CA CYS A 49 -4.93 12.05 4.14
C CYS A 49 -3.78 12.47 3.21
N LYS A 50 -3.66 13.76 2.89
CA LYS A 50 -2.56 14.31 2.08
C LYS A 50 -1.21 14.16 2.76
N LYS A 51 -1.13 14.23 4.10
CA LYS A 51 0.12 13.97 4.83
C LYS A 51 0.51 12.49 4.82
N ILE A 52 -0.44 11.58 4.69
CA ILE A 52 -0.19 10.12 4.73
C ILE A 52 0.09 9.59 3.31
N LEU A 53 -0.75 9.92 2.34
CA LEU A 53 -0.64 9.47 0.94
C LEU A 53 0.30 10.33 0.09
N HIS A 54 0.59 11.57 0.51
CA HIS A 54 1.35 12.53 -0.28
C HIS A 54 0.78 12.68 -1.70
N ALA A 55 1.56 12.34 -2.73
CA ALA A 55 1.20 12.45 -4.14
C ALA A 55 0.18 11.39 -4.59
N LYS A 56 -0.08 10.37 -3.76
CA LYS A 56 -1.11 9.35 -4.05
C LYS A 56 -2.51 9.78 -3.60
N PHE A 57 -2.65 10.91 -2.92
CA PHE A 57 -3.97 11.33 -2.44
C PHE A 57 -4.93 11.61 -3.61
N MET A 58 -6.01 10.83 -3.69
CA MET A 58 -7.02 10.95 -4.73
C MET A 58 -8.29 11.63 -4.18
N SER A 59 -8.83 11.11 -3.08
CA SER A 59 -10.01 11.71 -2.43
C SER A 59 -10.10 11.34 -0.94
N ALA A 60 -10.95 12.06 -0.20
CA ALA A 60 -11.28 11.70 1.18
C ALA A 60 -12.78 11.86 1.42
N SER A 61 -13.34 11.05 2.31
CA SER A 61 -14.75 11.07 2.70
C SER A 61 -14.89 10.92 4.20
N CYS A 62 -15.73 11.75 4.80
CA CYS A 62 -16.16 11.55 6.19
C CYS A 62 -17.32 10.56 6.21
N THR A 63 -17.21 9.52 7.04
CA THR A 63 -18.30 8.59 7.34
C THR A 63 -18.52 8.55 8.85
N THR A 64 -19.77 8.46 9.29
CA THR A 64 -20.11 8.27 10.69
C THR A 64 -20.53 6.81 10.86
N GLY A 65 -19.65 6.01 11.47
CA GLY A 65 -19.90 4.59 11.75
C GLY A 65 -20.27 4.36 13.21
N SER A 66 -20.53 3.10 13.57
CA SER A 66 -20.81 2.68 14.95
C SER A 66 -19.67 2.96 15.94
N GLN A 67 -18.46 3.25 15.43
CA GLN A 67 -17.26 3.61 16.20
C GLN A 67 -17.00 5.13 16.25
N GLY A 68 -17.92 5.96 15.74
CA GLY A 68 -17.81 7.41 15.70
C GLY A 68 -17.53 7.96 14.30
N ASN A 69 -17.01 9.19 14.25
CA ASN A 69 -16.67 9.86 13.01
C ASN A 69 -15.32 9.33 12.47
N LEU A 70 -15.31 8.79 11.25
CA LEU A 70 -14.13 8.29 10.54
C LEU A 70 -13.91 9.07 9.24
N CYS A 71 -12.65 9.32 8.94
CA CYS A 71 -12.16 9.88 7.70
C CYS A 71 -11.59 8.77 6.82
N ILE A 72 -12.23 8.48 5.69
CA ILE A 72 -11.74 7.53 4.69
C ILE A 72 -10.86 8.30 3.70
N CYS A 73 -9.62 7.87 3.53
CA CYS A 73 -8.68 8.40 2.55
C CYS A 73 -8.51 7.40 1.41
N LEU A 74 -8.60 7.86 0.17
CA LEU A 74 -8.46 7.06 -1.05
C LEU A 74 -7.22 7.53 -1.82
N GLY A 75 -6.38 6.60 -2.28
CA GLY A 75 -5.22 6.91 -3.10
C GLY A 75 -4.56 5.70 -3.74
#